data_AF-A0A2M9ZXM0-F1
#
_entry.id   AF-A0A2M9ZXM0-F1
#
_cell.length_a   1.000
_cell.length_b   1.000
_cell.length_c   1.000
_cell.angle_alpha   90.00
_cell.angle_beta   90.00
_cell.angle_gamma   90.00
#
_symmetry.space_group_name_H-M   'P 1'
#
loop_
_entity.id
_entity.type
_entity.pdbx_description
1 polymer ?
#
loop_
_entity_poly.entity_id
_entity_poly.type
_entity_poly.pdbx_seq_one_letter_code
_entity_poly.pdbx_strand_id
1 'polypeptide(L)'
;MLEPDMNFLKRFFGKIESPEEAEFFLNSASYILFLIGFLQSILFAFLLGSFRNFYMDVLLLFIFGIVIRFSRSRVSVILLCIYSLIILVGTTLTWFGIAAGGGNNIFLAFALLLLSIRAAYVSFQFHNLIGTKLIWKNFWIRHLIALGFAFVFSFSLFVSFILISKLLGITEMSSLYGEIIFESLPISYILLLLPGLPWVKERRMYTGSKIIS
;
A
#
# COMPACT_ATOMS: atom_id res chain seq x y z
N MET A 1 -30.33 -5.85 13.51
CA MET A 1 -29.67 -4.86 14.38
C MET A 1 -28.49 -5.55 15.02
N LEU A 2 -27.26 -5.23 14.62
CA LEU A 2 -26.05 -5.74 15.29
C LEU A 2 -25.73 -4.77 16.42
N GLU A 3 -25.77 -5.24 17.66
CA GLU A 3 -25.24 -4.48 18.80
C GLU A 3 -23.79 -4.07 18.51
N PRO A 4 -23.43 -2.80 18.76
CA PRO A 4 -22.06 -2.34 18.64
C PRO A 4 -21.30 -2.81 19.88
N ASP A 5 -20.97 -4.10 19.97
CA ASP A 5 -20.02 -4.56 20.99
C ASP A 5 -18.66 -3.93 20.66
N MET A 6 -18.37 -2.86 21.40
CA MET A 6 -17.44 -1.76 21.12
C MET A 6 -15.97 -2.14 21.31
N ASN A 7 -15.64 -3.42 21.30
CA ASN A 7 -14.28 -3.87 21.59
C ASN A 7 -13.53 -4.21 20.29
N PHE A 8 -13.06 -3.16 19.60
CA PHE A 8 -12.20 -3.26 18.41
C PHE A 8 -11.01 -4.21 18.66
N LEU A 9 -10.42 -4.16 19.87
CA LEU A 9 -9.34 -5.06 20.27
C LEU A 9 -9.76 -6.53 20.32
N LYS A 10 -10.95 -6.84 20.86
CA LYS A 10 -11.48 -8.21 20.90
C LYS A 10 -11.75 -8.73 19.48
N ARG A 11 -12.25 -7.87 18.59
CA ARG A 11 -12.42 -8.20 17.15
C ARG A 11 -11.09 -8.31 16.41
N PHE A 12 -10.08 -7.55 16.81
CA PHE A 12 -8.74 -7.61 16.22
C PHE A 12 -8.08 -8.97 16.47
N PHE A 13 -8.26 -9.56 17.65
CA PHE A 13 -7.72 -10.87 17.99
C PHE A 13 -8.70 -12.04 17.82
N GLY A 14 -9.99 -11.76 17.62
CA GLY A 14 -11.04 -12.78 17.46
C GLY A 14 -10.83 -13.68 16.25
N LYS A 15 -11.62 -14.75 16.14
CA LYS A 15 -11.69 -15.52 14.89
C LYS A 15 -12.56 -14.75 13.88
N ILE A 16 -12.30 -14.96 12.60
CA ILE A 16 -13.11 -14.42 11.51
C ILE A 16 -13.93 -15.59 10.97
N GLU A 17 -15.24 -15.53 11.14
CA GLU A 17 -16.13 -16.66 10.84
C GLU A 17 -16.98 -16.40 9.60
N SER A 18 -17.19 -15.14 9.22
CA SER A 18 -18.00 -14.76 8.07
C SER A 18 -17.27 -13.85 7.06
N PRO A 19 -17.67 -13.89 5.76
CA PRO A 19 -17.19 -12.94 4.76
C PRO A 19 -17.41 -11.47 5.15
N GLU A 20 -18.53 -11.16 5.79
CA GLU A 20 -18.91 -9.81 6.19
C GLU A 20 -17.99 -9.26 7.29
N GLU A 21 -17.62 -10.10 8.27
CA GLU A 21 -16.65 -9.76 9.30
C GLU A 21 -15.26 -9.52 8.71
N ALA A 22 -14.85 -10.39 7.79
CA ALA A 22 -13.59 -10.26 7.09
C ALA A 22 -13.53 -8.96 6.27
N GLU A 23 -14.64 -8.62 5.60
CA GLU A 23 -14.76 -7.40 4.83
C GLU A 23 -14.70 -6.15 5.70
N PHE A 24 -15.44 -6.14 6.80
CA PHE A 24 -15.41 -5.07 7.80
C PHE A 24 -13.99 -4.84 8.30
N PHE A 25 -13.29 -5.90 8.70
CA PHE A 25 -11.93 -5.79 9.22
C PHE A 25 -10.96 -5.22 8.16
N LEU A 26 -11.01 -5.71 6.93
CA LEU A 26 -10.15 -5.21 5.85
C LEU A 26 -10.46 -3.75 5.50
N ASN A 27 -11.72 -3.31 5.61
CA ASN A 27 -12.09 -1.90 5.51
C ASN A 27 -11.50 -1.07 6.65
N SER A 28 -11.66 -1.52 7.90
CA SER A 28 -11.07 -0.86 9.06
C SER A 28 -9.55 -0.76 8.95
N ALA A 29 -8.87 -1.83 8.50
CA ALA A 29 -7.44 -1.81 8.26
C ALA A 29 -7.04 -0.76 7.21
N SER A 30 -7.79 -0.64 6.11
CA SER A 30 -7.57 0.43 5.13
C SER A 30 -7.73 1.81 5.74
N TYR A 31 -8.76 2.05 6.56
CA TYR A 31 -8.95 3.34 7.21
C TYR A 31 -7.84 3.67 8.20
N ILE A 32 -7.33 2.67 8.93
CA ILE A 32 -6.17 2.84 9.82
C ILE A 32 -4.94 3.21 9.00
N LEU A 33 -4.68 2.54 7.87
CA LEU A 33 -3.57 2.89 6.98
C LEU A 33 -3.68 4.33 6.45
N PHE A 34 -4.89 4.76 6.07
CA PHE A 34 -5.14 6.16 5.68
C PHE A 34 -4.91 7.14 6.83
N LEU A 35 -5.34 6.78 8.04
CA LEU A 35 -5.13 7.61 9.22
C LEU A 35 -3.63 7.75 9.52
N ILE A 36 -2.88 6.65 9.48
CA ILE A 36 -1.42 6.66 9.69
C ILE A 36 -0.76 7.53 8.60
N GLY A 37 -1.10 7.30 7.33
CA GLY A 37 -0.57 8.09 6.20
C GLY A 37 -0.90 9.58 6.34
N PHE A 38 -2.12 9.92 6.74
CA PHE A 38 -2.55 11.30 6.96
C PHE A 38 -1.81 11.97 8.14
N LEU A 39 -1.64 11.27 9.26
CA LEU A 39 -0.89 11.79 10.41
C LEU A 39 0.60 11.98 10.08
N GLN A 40 1.20 11.02 9.37
CA GLN A 40 2.58 11.13 8.89
C GLN A 40 2.73 12.25 7.85
N SER A 41 1.72 12.46 7.00
CA SER A 41 1.66 13.58 6.04
C SER A 41 1.80 14.91 6.76
N ILE A 42 0.97 15.12 7.80
CA ILE A 42 0.99 16.35 8.59
C ILE A 42 2.36 16.53 9.24
N LEU A 43 2.90 15.47 9.84
CA LEU A 43 4.19 15.51 10.54
C LEU A 43 5.35 15.86 9.59
N PHE A 44 5.45 15.20 8.44
CA PHE A 44 6.56 15.44 7.52
C PHE A 44 6.44 16.75 6.73
N ALA A 45 5.22 17.11 6.29
CA ALA A 45 5.01 18.33 5.50
C ALA A 45 5.09 19.60 6.35
N PHE A 46 4.56 19.60 7.58
CA PHE A 46 4.42 20.81 8.38
C PHE A 46 5.38 20.91 9.58
N LEU A 47 5.78 19.78 10.18
CA LEU A 47 6.60 19.82 11.40
C LEU A 47 8.08 19.58 11.14
N LEU A 48 8.42 18.70 10.21
CA LEU A 48 9.81 18.30 9.94
C LEU A 48 10.39 18.87 8.64
N GLY A 49 9.56 19.48 7.77
CA GLY A 49 10.01 20.03 6.48
C GLY A 49 10.68 19.00 5.55
N SER A 50 10.50 17.70 5.81
CA SER A 50 11.16 16.62 5.07
C SER A 50 10.20 16.08 4.02
N PHE A 51 10.19 16.73 2.85
CA PHE A 51 9.39 16.32 1.70
C PHE A 51 9.77 14.91 1.20
N ARG A 52 11.02 14.49 1.44
CA ARG A 52 11.55 13.16 1.12
C ARG A 52 10.82 12.05 1.89
N ASN A 53 10.75 12.18 3.21
CA ASN A 53 10.10 11.17 4.06
C ASN A 53 8.57 11.20 3.90
N PHE A 54 8.02 12.36 3.51
CA PHE A 54 6.62 12.50 3.14
C PHE A 54 6.25 11.68 1.89
N TYR A 55 7.12 11.58 0.89
CA TYR A 55 6.71 10.99 -0.39
C TYR A 55 6.69 9.46 -0.35
N MET A 56 7.63 8.84 0.36
CA MET A 56 7.76 7.37 0.39
C MET A 56 6.74 6.68 1.29
N ASP A 57 6.79 6.95 2.59
CA ASP A 57 6.09 6.12 3.56
C ASP A 57 4.58 6.35 3.57
N VAL A 58 4.21 7.62 3.55
CA VAL A 58 2.82 8.07 3.51
C VAL A 58 2.11 7.54 2.27
N LEU A 59 2.71 7.73 1.09
CA LEU A 59 2.05 7.42 -0.17
C LEU A 59 1.90 5.91 -0.35
N LEU A 60 2.92 5.13 0.03
CA LEU A 60 2.82 3.67 0.04
C LEU A 60 1.73 3.19 1.01
N LEU A 61 1.62 3.77 2.21
CA LEU A 61 0.54 3.44 3.14
C LEU A 61 -0.85 3.76 2.56
N PHE A 62 -1.03 4.90 1.90
CA PHE A 62 -2.26 5.22 1.18
C PHE A 62 -2.54 4.20 0.08
N ILE A 63 -1.54 3.86 -0.72
CA ILE A 63 -1.69 2.90 -1.80
C ILE A 63 -2.10 1.53 -1.25
N PHE A 64 -1.43 1.02 -0.22
CA PHE A 64 -1.82 -0.23 0.43
C PHE A 64 -3.25 -0.17 0.96
N GLY A 65 -3.64 0.92 1.61
CA GLY A 65 -5.00 1.14 2.08
C GLY A 65 -6.02 1.04 0.95
N ILE A 66 -5.81 1.76 -0.17
CA ILE A 66 -6.71 1.73 -1.33
C ILE A 66 -6.79 0.31 -1.90
N VAL A 67 -5.67 -0.36 -2.13
CA VAL A 67 -5.66 -1.68 -2.74
C VAL A 67 -6.32 -2.72 -1.84
N ILE A 68 -6.10 -2.66 -0.53
CA ILE A 68 -6.73 -3.55 0.45
C ILE A 68 -8.25 -3.30 0.47
N ARG A 69 -8.70 -2.04 0.48
CA ARG A 69 -10.11 -1.67 0.49
C ARG A 69 -10.85 -2.20 -0.73
N PHE A 70 -10.31 -1.98 -1.93
CA PHE A 70 -11.04 -2.25 -3.16
C PHE A 70 -10.75 -3.61 -3.79
N SER A 71 -9.54 -4.14 -3.65
CA SER A 71 -9.14 -5.41 -4.29
C SER A 71 -9.10 -6.60 -3.35
N ARG A 72 -9.05 -6.36 -2.02
CA ARG A 72 -8.83 -7.41 -1.01
C ARG A 72 -7.60 -8.29 -1.36
N SER A 73 -6.60 -7.70 -1.99
CA SER A 73 -5.52 -8.44 -2.66
C SER A 73 -4.61 -9.15 -1.65
N ARG A 74 -4.51 -10.48 -1.77
CA ARG A 74 -3.56 -11.30 -0.98
C ARG A 74 -2.11 -10.87 -1.18
N VAL A 75 -1.75 -10.48 -2.40
CA VAL A 75 -0.38 -10.01 -2.70
C VAL A 75 -0.11 -8.68 -2.00
N SER A 76 -1.07 -7.76 -1.98
CA SER A 76 -0.88 -6.44 -1.37
C SER A 76 -0.73 -6.50 0.14
N VAL A 77 -1.47 -7.38 0.82
CA VAL A 77 -1.29 -7.59 2.27
C VAL A 77 0.05 -8.27 2.62
N ILE A 78 0.57 -9.15 1.75
CA ILE A 78 1.91 -9.72 1.90
C ILE A 78 2.98 -8.64 1.73
N LEU A 79 2.86 -7.81 0.69
CA LEU A 79 3.77 -6.70 0.46
C LEU A 79 3.72 -5.69 1.61
N LEU A 80 2.54 -5.41 2.18
CA LEU A 80 2.40 -4.58 3.38
C LEU A 80 3.11 -5.21 4.60
N CYS A 81 3.04 -6.54 4.78
CA CYS A 81 3.79 -7.22 5.84
C CYS A 81 5.30 -7.03 5.68
N ILE A 82 5.83 -7.29 4.48
CA ILE A 82 7.26 -7.12 4.18
C ILE A 82 7.66 -5.65 4.41
N TYR A 83 6.86 -4.72 3.92
CA TYR A 83 7.13 -3.30 4.05
C TYR A 83 7.11 -2.82 5.51
N SER A 84 6.11 -3.24 6.30
CA SER A 84 6.06 -2.93 7.74
C SER A 84 7.21 -3.55 8.53
N LEU A 85 7.71 -4.73 8.13
CA LEU A 85 8.90 -5.33 8.71
C LEU A 85 10.15 -4.51 8.41
N ILE A 86 10.31 -4.02 7.17
CA ILE A 86 11.41 -3.11 6.80
C ILE A 86 11.35 -1.84 7.65
N ILE A 87 10.16 -1.23 7.82
CA ILE A 87 9.97 -0.05 8.68
C ILE A 87 10.37 -0.35 10.13
N LEU A 88 9.96 -1.50 10.68
CA LEU A 88 10.30 -1.88 12.05
C LEU A 88 11.81 -2.06 12.23
N VAL A 89 12.47 -2.75 11.30
CA VAL A 89 13.94 -2.94 11.32
C VAL A 89 14.64 -1.59 11.21
N GLY A 90 14.28 -0.74 10.25
CA GLY A 90 14.88 0.59 10.07
C GLY A 90 14.68 1.50 11.29
N THR A 91 13.49 1.47 11.89
CA THR A 91 13.17 2.18 13.14
C THR A 91 14.01 1.67 14.30
N THR A 92 14.17 0.35 14.41
CA THR A 92 14.98 -0.28 15.46
C THR A 92 16.46 0.09 15.32
N LEU A 93 17.02 0.01 14.11
CA LEU A 93 18.40 0.42 13.84
C LEU A 93 18.65 1.90 14.15
N THR A 94 17.67 2.76 13.85
CA THR A 94 17.73 4.19 14.18
C THR A 94 17.68 4.41 15.69
N TRP A 95 16.83 3.67 16.40
CA TRP A 95 16.72 3.74 17.85
C TRP A 95 18.01 3.31 18.57
N PHE A 96 18.75 2.35 18.00
CA PHE A 96 20.09 1.96 18.48
C PHE A 96 21.23 2.87 18.01
N GLY A 97 20.94 3.94 17.25
CA GLY A 97 21.95 4.86 16.72
C GLY A 97 22.84 4.28 15.62
N ILE A 98 22.48 3.14 15.04
CA ILE A 98 23.25 2.43 14.00
C ILE A 98 22.99 3.04 12.62
N ALA A 99 21.78 3.54 12.39
CA ALA A 99 21.38 4.15 11.12
C ALA A 99 20.78 5.54 11.35
N ALA A 100 21.04 6.46 10.42
CA ALA A 100 20.37 7.76 10.38
C ALA A 100 19.19 7.70 9.40
N GLY A 101 18.01 8.17 9.84
CA GLY A 101 16.88 8.43 8.95
C GLY A 101 15.75 7.38 8.93
N GLY A 102 15.75 6.37 9.81
CA GLY A 102 14.54 5.57 10.04
C GLY A 102 13.50 6.31 10.87
N GLY A 103 12.30 5.73 10.98
CA GLY A 103 11.25 6.27 11.84
C GLY A 103 11.71 6.35 13.29
N ASN A 104 11.17 7.31 14.06
CA ASN A 104 11.52 7.49 15.48
C ASN A 104 10.45 6.94 16.44
N ASN A 105 9.42 6.27 15.90
CA ASN A 105 8.30 5.74 16.69
C ASN A 105 8.20 4.22 16.55
N ILE A 106 8.91 3.52 17.43
CA ILE A 106 8.93 2.05 17.47
C ILE A 106 7.56 1.44 17.73
N PHE A 107 6.72 2.10 18.54
CA PHE A 107 5.36 1.62 18.84
C PHE A 107 4.47 1.64 17.60
N LEU A 108 4.54 2.71 16.81
CA LEU A 108 3.79 2.81 15.55
C LEU A 108 4.27 1.77 14.53
N ALA A 109 5.59 1.55 14.42
CA ALA A 109 6.15 0.53 13.55
C ALA A 109 5.68 -0.88 13.94
N PHE A 110 5.65 -1.18 15.24
CA PHE A 110 5.18 -2.47 15.75
C PHE A 110 3.66 -2.64 15.54
N ALA A 111 2.87 -1.58 15.79
CA ALA A 111 1.43 -1.58 15.54
C ALA A 111 1.11 -1.80 14.05
N LEU A 112 1.87 -1.17 13.15
CA LEU A 112 1.74 -1.37 11.71
C LEU A 112 2.05 -2.82 11.30
N LEU A 113 3.11 -3.41 11.88
CA LEU A 113 3.43 -4.82 11.64
C LEU A 113 2.30 -5.74 12.12
N LEU A 114 1.79 -5.56 13.34
CA LEU A 114 0.67 -6.34 13.86
C LEU A 114 -0.59 -6.20 12.99
N LEU A 115 -0.92 -4.97 12.58
CA LEU A 115 -2.03 -4.70 11.66
C LEU A 115 -1.84 -5.44 10.33
N SER A 116 -0.64 -5.41 9.76
CA SER A 116 -0.34 -6.04 8.48
C SER A 116 -0.45 -7.56 8.54
N ILE A 117 0.11 -8.20 9.57
CA ILE A 117 0.03 -9.66 9.79
C ILE A 117 -1.44 -10.06 9.92
N ARG A 118 -2.20 -9.30 10.71
CA ARG A 118 -3.61 -9.58 10.91
C ARG A 118 -4.40 -9.37 9.62
N ALA A 119 -4.18 -8.29 8.88
CA ALA A 119 -4.81 -8.04 7.58
C ALA A 119 -4.48 -9.13 6.55
N ALA A 120 -3.26 -9.68 6.58
CA ALA A 120 -2.87 -10.82 5.77
C ALA A 120 -3.72 -12.05 6.13
N TYR A 121 -3.75 -12.45 7.40
CA TYR A 121 -4.59 -13.55 7.86
C TYR A 121 -6.06 -13.40 7.41
N VAL A 122 -6.65 -12.22 7.66
CA VAL A 122 -8.05 -11.95 7.30
C VAL A 122 -8.28 -11.97 5.78
N SER A 123 -7.36 -11.43 4.98
CA SER A 123 -7.46 -11.46 3.52
C SER A 123 -7.44 -12.88 2.97
N PHE A 124 -6.58 -13.75 3.52
CA PHE A 124 -6.56 -15.16 3.11
C PHE A 124 -7.88 -15.85 3.48
N GLN A 125 -8.38 -15.63 4.69
CA GLN A 125 -9.65 -16.20 5.15
C GLN A 125 -10.85 -15.68 4.36
N PHE A 126 -10.92 -14.39 4.04
CA PHE A 126 -11.96 -13.80 3.18
C PHE A 126 -12.11 -14.58 1.86
N HIS A 127 -10.99 -14.81 1.18
CA HIS A 127 -10.98 -15.54 -0.09
C HIS A 127 -11.26 -17.03 0.07
N ASN A 128 -10.92 -17.64 1.21
CA ASN A 128 -11.30 -19.01 1.52
C ASN A 128 -12.82 -19.13 1.73
N LEU A 129 -13.42 -18.22 2.51
CA LEU A 129 -14.85 -18.18 2.82
C LEU A 129 -15.71 -17.92 1.58
N ILE A 130 -15.26 -17.05 0.67
CA ILE A 130 -15.96 -16.75 -0.60
C ILE A 130 -15.67 -17.81 -1.67
N GLY A 131 -14.70 -18.70 -1.44
CA GLY A 131 -14.31 -19.73 -2.40
C GLY A 131 -13.72 -19.15 -3.69
N THR A 132 -12.96 -18.06 -3.59
CA THR A 132 -12.34 -17.44 -4.76
C THR A 132 -11.13 -18.24 -5.23
N LYS A 133 -11.02 -18.41 -6.55
CA LYS A 133 -9.84 -19.00 -7.20
C LYS A 133 -9.06 -17.92 -7.92
N LEU A 134 -7.74 -17.92 -7.74
CA LEU A 134 -6.83 -17.03 -8.46
C LEU A 134 -6.69 -17.51 -9.91
N ILE A 135 -7.01 -16.65 -10.87
CA ILE A 135 -6.73 -16.89 -12.29
C ILE A 135 -5.32 -16.37 -12.57
N TRP A 136 -4.35 -17.28 -12.55
CA TRP A 136 -2.94 -16.97 -12.84
C TRP A 136 -2.74 -16.22 -14.15
N LYS A 137 -3.48 -16.58 -15.21
CA LYS A 137 -3.42 -15.87 -16.50
C LYS A 137 -3.75 -14.38 -16.35
N ASN A 138 -4.85 -14.05 -15.65
CA ASN A 138 -5.27 -12.66 -15.45
C ASN A 138 -4.33 -11.91 -14.49
N PHE A 139 -3.78 -12.62 -13.50
CA PHE A 139 -2.76 -12.10 -12.61
C PHE A 139 -1.53 -11.63 -13.41
N TRP A 140 -0.93 -12.53 -14.19
CA TRP A 140 0.26 -12.21 -15.00
C TRP A 140 -0.01 -11.09 -16.00
N ILE A 141 -1.13 -11.14 -16.72
CA ILE A 141 -1.48 -10.11 -17.71
C ILE A 141 -1.62 -8.74 -17.05
N ARG A 142 -2.30 -8.65 -15.90
CA ARG A 142 -2.46 -7.38 -15.19
C ARG A 142 -1.15 -6.80 -14.71
N HIS A 143 -0.27 -7.65 -14.16
CA HIS A 143 1.04 -7.21 -13.71
C HIS A 143 1.94 -6.77 -14.86
N LEU A 144 1.92 -7.50 -15.99
CA LEU A 144 2.67 -7.13 -17.19
C LEU A 144 2.20 -5.79 -17.76
N ILE A 145 0.88 -5.60 -17.90
CA ILE A 145 0.29 -4.35 -18.39
C ILE A 145 0.62 -3.19 -17.43
N ALA A 146 0.42 -3.38 -16.13
CA ALA A 146 0.71 -2.36 -15.12
C ALA A 146 2.18 -1.98 -15.11
N LEU A 147 3.09 -2.96 -15.21
CA LEU A 147 4.53 -2.71 -15.26
C LEU A 147 4.93 -1.95 -16.52
N GLY A 148 4.38 -2.32 -17.68
CA GLY A 148 4.64 -1.63 -18.94
C GLY A 148 4.17 -0.16 -18.90
N PHE A 149 2.96 0.10 -18.44
CA PHE A 149 2.45 1.46 -18.31
C PHE A 149 3.20 2.28 -17.24
N ALA A 150 3.54 1.68 -16.10
CA ALA A 150 4.33 2.33 -15.05
C ALA A 150 5.71 2.75 -15.59
N PHE A 151 6.36 1.85 -16.34
CA PHE A 151 7.64 2.14 -16.97
C PHE A 151 7.54 3.30 -17.96
N VAL A 152 6.55 3.27 -18.87
CA VAL A 152 6.34 4.36 -19.83
C VAL A 152 6.06 5.69 -19.13
N PHE A 153 5.23 5.69 -18.10
CA PHE A 153 4.91 6.89 -17.32
C PHE A 153 6.14 7.47 -16.62
N SER A 154 6.88 6.65 -15.86
CA SER A 154 8.08 7.07 -15.15
C SER A 154 9.19 7.53 -16.08
N PHE A 155 9.38 6.84 -17.21
CA PHE A 155 10.34 7.24 -18.23
C PHE A 155 9.95 8.58 -18.88
N SER A 156 8.65 8.79 -19.14
CA SER A 156 8.15 10.06 -19.68
C SER A 156 8.33 11.22 -18.70
N LEU A 157 8.09 10.99 -17.41
CA LEU A 157 8.38 11.96 -16.35
C LEU A 157 9.87 12.30 -16.29
N PHE A 158 10.73 11.28 -16.33
CA PHE A 158 12.18 11.45 -16.34
C PHE A 158 12.65 12.32 -17.52
N VAL A 159 12.25 11.97 -18.74
CA VAL A 159 12.62 12.73 -19.95
C VAL A 159 12.08 14.15 -19.90
N SER A 160 10.81 14.33 -19.52
CA SER A 160 10.20 15.66 -19.40
C SER A 160 10.93 16.52 -18.38
N PHE A 161 11.32 15.93 -17.25
CA PHE A 161 12.07 16.63 -16.21
C PHE A 161 13.45 17.07 -16.72
N ILE A 162 14.20 16.19 -17.39
CA ILE A 162 15.49 16.55 -18.01
C ILE A 162 15.34 17.72 -18.99
N LEU A 163 14.32 17.68 -19.85
CA LEU A 163 14.07 18.74 -20.83
C LEU A 163 13.76 20.08 -20.16
N ILE A 164 12.90 20.07 -19.13
CA ILE A 164 12.53 21.27 -18.37
C ILE A 164 13.75 21.81 -17.61
N SER A 165 14.52 20.97 -16.92
CA SER A 165 15.73 21.39 -16.20
C SER A 165 16.75 22.02 -17.15
N LYS A 166 16.96 21.43 -18.33
CA LYS A 166 17.82 21.98 -19.35
C LYS A 166 17.31 23.34 -19.87
N LEU A 167 16.01 23.47 -20.09
CA LEU A 167 15.39 24.73 -20.51
C LEU A 167 15.56 25.85 -19.47
N LEU A 168 15.49 25.50 -18.18
CA LEU A 168 15.65 26.43 -17.06
C LEU A 168 17.11 26.69 -16.68
N GLY A 169 18.08 26.09 -17.38
CA GLY A 169 19.51 26.26 -17.09
C GLY A 169 19.98 25.59 -15.79
N ILE A 170 19.21 24.63 -15.26
CA ILE A 170 19.57 23.89 -14.06
C ILE A 170 20.61 22.82 -14.42
N THR A 171 21.86 23.00 -13.97
CA THR A 171 23.00 22.13 -14.29
C THR A 171 23.25 21.06 -13.23
N GLU A 172 22.87 21.31 -11.98
CA GLU A 172 22.96 20.34 -10.88
C GLU A 172 21.55 19.98 -10.39
N MET A 173 21.26 18.68 -10.39
CA MET A 173 19.99 18.17 -9.89
C MET A 173 20.11 17.82 -8.42
N SER A 174 19.15 18.28 -7.62
CA SER A 174 19.04 17.80 -6.24
C SER A 174 18.64 16.32 -6.24
N SER A 175 19.15 15.56 -5.26
CA SER A 175 18.84 14.14 -5.11
C SER A 175 17.35 13.88 -4.94
N LEU A 176 16.60 14.83 -4.38
CA LEU A 176 15.16 14.75 -4.16
C LEU A 176 14.37 14.53 -5.46
N TYR A 177 14.72 15.23 -6.54
CA TYR A 177 14.01 15.07 -7.82
C TYR A 177 14.28 13.71 -8.47
N GLY A 178 15.50 13.22 -8.34
CA GLY A 178 15.87 11.88 -8.80
C GLY A 178 15.11 10.78 -8.05
N GLU A 179 14.98 10.93 -6.73
CA GLU A 179 14.19 10.02 -5.87
C GLU A 179 12.72 10.01 -6.28
N ILE A 180 12.06 11.17 -6.42
CA ILE A 180 10.66 11.27 -6.84
C ILE A 180 10.42 10.56 -8.18
N ILE A 181 11.32 10.76 -9.16
CA ILE A 181 11.19 10.13 -10.47
C ILE A 181 11.36 8.61 -10.36
N PHE A 182 12.34 8.13 -9.61
CA PHE A 182 12.56 6.70 -9.41
C PHE A 182 11.37 6.03 -8.71
N GLU A 183 10.80 6.71 -7.71
CA GLU A 183 9.67 6.24 -6.90
C GLU A 183 8.34 6.28 -7.66
N SER A 184 8.22 7.12 -8.67
CA SER A 184 7.03 7.16 -9.53
C SER A 184 6.70 5.81 -10.17
N LEU A 185 7.71 4.93 -10.36
CA LEU A 185 7.54 3.62 -10.98
C LEU A 185 6.77 2.64 -10.06
N PRO A 186 7.23 2.34 -8.83
CA PRO A 186 6.46 1.47 -7.94
C PRO A 186 5.07 2.05 -7.61
N ILE A 187 4.95 3.37 -7.47
CA ILE A 187 3.65 4.04 -7.23
C ILE A 187 2.68 3.82 -8.39
N SER A 188 3.10 4.18 -9.60
CA SER A 188 2.25 4.06 -10.79
C SER A 188 1.88 2.61 -11.06
N TYR A 189 2.82 1.68 -10.89
CA TYR A 189 2.57 0.24 -11.00
C TYR A 189 1.44 -0.22 -10.08
N ILE A 190 1.44 0.17 -8.80
CA ILE A 190 0.39 -0.27 -7.89
C ILE A 190 -0.95 0.40 -8.21
N LEU A 191 -0.94 1.69 -8.58
CA LEU A 191 -2.16 2.40 -8.99
C LEU A 191 -2.82 1.76 -10.22
N LEU A 192 -2.03 1.30 -11.18
CA LEU A 192 -2.51 0.62 -12.39
C LEU A 192 -3.09 -0.78 -12.13
N LEU A 193 -2.90 -1.32 -10.92
CA LEU A 193 -3.53 -2.56 -10.48
C LEU A 193 -4.88 -2.32 -9.79
N LEU A 194 -5.32 -1.07 -9.62
CA LEU A 194 -6.59 -0.78 -8.95
C LEU A 194 -7.81 -1.28 -9.74
N PRO A 195 -8.84 -1.79 -9.05
CA PRO A 195 -9.99 -2.42 -9.69
C PRO A 195 -10.97 -1.42 -10.32
N GLY A 196 -10.74 -0.12 -10.12
CA GLY A 196 -11.50 0.94 -10.77
C GLY A 196 -11.22 1.04 -12.27
N LEU A 197 -10.05 0.57 -12.73
CA LEU A 197 -9.59 0.74 -14.11
C LEU A 197 -10.31 -0.23 -15.07
N PRO A 198 -10.73 0.22 -16.26
CA PRO A 198 -11.53 -0.60 -17.19
C PRO A 198 -10.90 -1.95 -17.51
N TRP A 199 -9.60 -1.97 -17.84
CA TRP A 199 -8.88 -3.21 -18.18
C TRP A 199 -8.72 -4.17 -17.00
N VAL A 200 -8.77 -3.66 -15.77
CA VAL A 200 -8.74 -4.49 -14.56
C VAL A 200 -10.09 -5.17 -14.34
N LYS A 201 -11.20 -4.47 -14.61
CA LYS A 201 -12.56 -5.02 -14.48
C LYS A 201 -12.80 -6.18 -15.44
N GLU A 202 -12.30 -6.07 -16.66
CA GLU A 202 -12.37 -7.13 -17.69
C GLU A 202 -11.54 -8.36 -17.32
N ARG A 203 -10.48 -8.20 -16.53
CA ARG A 203 -9.51 -9.26 -16.19
C ARG A 203 -9.44 -9.48 -14.69
N ARG A 204 -10.57 -9.87 -14.07
CA ARG A 204 -10.63 -10.17 -12.63
C ARG A 204 -9.57 -11.21 -12.25
N MET A 205 -8.76 -10.91 -11.23
CA MET A 205 -7.75 -11.85 -10.69
C MET A 205 -8.40 -13.03 -9.97
N TYR A 206 -9.59 -12.83 -9.44
CA TYR A 206 -10.32 -13.81 -8.66
C TYR A 206 -11.66 -14.10 -9.33
N THR A 207 -12.01 -15.38 -9.41
CA THR A 207 -13.36 -15.85 -9.74
C THR A 207 -13.97 -16.55 -8.55
N GLY A 208 -15.21 -16.21 -8.19
CA GLY A 208 -16.00 -16.95 -7.21
C GLY A 208 -16.55 -18.26 -7.78
N SER A 209 -16.93 -19.19 -6.90
CA SER A 209 -17.54 -20.47 -7.29
C SER A 209 -18.97 -20.33 -7.82
N LYS A 210 -19.66 -19.21 -7.64
CA LYS A 210 -20.91 -18.80 -8.31
C LYS A 210 -21.19 -17.34 -7.91
N ILE A 211 -21.23 -16.44 -8.89
CA ILE A 211 -22.23 -15.37 -8.84
C ILE A 211 -23.22 -15.75 -9.93
N ILE A 212 -24.10 -16.70 -9.59
CA ILE A 212 -25.41 -16.75 -10.23
C ILE A 212 -26.24 -15.82 -9.36
N SER A 213 -26.41 -14.60 -9.85
CA SER A 213 -27.58 -13.77 -9.58
C SER A 213 -28.09 -13.32 -10.93
#